data_AF-A0A9P7JHL2-F1
#
_entry.id   AF-A0A9P7JHL2-F1
#
_cell.length_a   1.000
_cell.length_b   1.000
_cell.length_c   1.000
_cell.angle_alpha   90.00
_cell.angle_beta   90.00
_cell.angle_gamma   90.00
#
_symmetry.space_group_name_H-M   'P 1'
#
loop_
_entity.id
_entity.type
_entity.pdbx_description
1 polymer ?
#
loop_
_entity_poly.entity_id
_entity_poly.type
_entity_poly.pdbx_seq_one_letter_code
_entity_poly.pdbx_strand_id
1 'polypeptide(L)'
;MRAVKILTWSSSSFHLAAALFHHTKLIPVPFRCMRAVSDLDVLVGPAKPSDTQPSAWHAHPSIRKVIMSLWGLVAAYAGWATLAIDHFSNAVIYGMPLSGNGPWWILCLANVAGFQGPLTFGLHCSELIVDVIRDERHWRCASGTKGLKVSDEPVEFIALSFWSMFLNDIMYDIDWMFGLAFKSQTGTYAQTLGVAFYMHTIQIWNLCIALFVFACFFTLVSLRQPHGPQPAAYGHLQTLANLVDEWSPVMWWGHKEDEIPYCHAGRVFV
;
A
#
# COMPACT_ATOMS: atom_id res chain seq x y z
N MET A 1 20.15 -26.60 -4.33
CA MET A 1 19.03 -25.61 -4.33
C MET A 1 17.82 -26.27 -3.70
N ARG A 2 17.36 -25.81 -2.53
CA ARG A 2 16.11 -26.31 -1.93
C ARG A 2 14.93 -25.76 -2.75
N ALA A 3 14.12 -26.64 -3.32
CA ALA A 3 12.88 -26.25 -3.99
C ALA A 3 11.94 -25.60 -2.96
N VAL A 4 11.72 -24.29 -3.09
CA VAL A 4 10.73 -23.58 -2.28
C VAL A 4 9.36 -23.93 -2.85
N LYS A 5 8.56 -24.67 -2.09
CA LYS A 5 7.20 -25.04 -2.48
C LYS A 5 6.34 -23.78 -2.40
N ILE A 6 6.02 -23.19 -3.55
CA ILE A 6 5.10 -22.04 -3.66
C ILE A 6 3.70 -22.55 -3.33
N LEU A 7 3.10 -21.99 -2.28
CA LEU A 7 1.83 -22.47 -1.70
C LEU A 7 0.62 -21.88 -2.43
N THR A 8 0.68 -20.60 -2.80
CA THR A 8 -0.33 -19.92 -3.62
C THR A 8 0.32 -18.81 -4.45
N TRP A 9 -0.33 -18.44 -5.56
CA TRP A 9 0.04 -17.28 -6.41
C TRP A 9 -0.85 -16.06 -6.14
N SER A 10 -1.71 -16.13 -5.12
CA SER A 10 -2.63 -15.05 -4.74
C SER A 10 -1.92 -14.08 -3.81
N SER A 11 -2.00 -12.78 -4.11
CA SER A 11 -1.49 -11.69 -3.28
C SER A 11 -2.38 -11.38 -2.07
N SER A 12 -3.59 -11.95 -1.99
CA SER A 12 -4.49 -11.73 -0.87
C SER A 12 -4.00 -12.42 0.41
N SER A 13 -4.02 -11.69 1.53
CA SER A 13 -3.64 -12.24 2.84
C SER A 13 -4.50 -13.44 3.25
N PHE A 14 -5.75 -13.46 2.79
CA PHE A 14 -6.72 -14.53 3.08
C PHE A 14 -6.35 -15.86 2.43
N HIS A 15 -6.06 -15.87 1.13
CA HIS A 15 -5.64 -17.09 0.44
C HIS A 15 -4.28 -17.59 0.97
N LEU A 16 -3.39 -16.67 1.32
CA LEU A 16 -2.11 -17.00 1.92
C LEU A 16 -2.29 -17.63 3.31
N ALA A 17 -3.16 -17.06 4.16
CA ALA A 17 -3.47 -17.60 5.48
C ALA A 17 -4.16 -18.96 5.41
N ALA A 18 -5.16 -19.13 4.53
CA ALA A 18 -5.84 -20.40 4.32
C ALA A 18 -4.85 -21.49 3.87
N ALA A 19 -3.98 -21.18 2.89
CA ALA A 19 -2.98 -22.12 2.42
C ALA A 19 -1.93 -22.45 3.50
N LEU A 20 -1.47 -21.45 4.27
CA LEU A 20 -0.53 -21.69 5.38
C LEU A 20 -1.14 -22.52 6.51
N PHE A 21 -2.44 -22.35 6.78
CA PHE A 21 -3.19 -23.16 7.73
C PHE A 21 -3.34 -24.61 7.25
N HIS A 22 -3.79 -24.82 6.00
CA HIS A 22 -3.90 -26.15 5.39
C HIS A 22 -2.56 -26.89 5.33
N HIS A 23 -1.45 -26.15 5.22
CA HIS A 23 -0.09 -26.70 5.23
C HIS A 23 0.56 -26.70 6.63
N THR A 24 -0.22 -26.54 7.71
CA THR A 24 0.19 -26.59 9.13
C THR A 24 1.38 -25.69 9.51
N LYS A 25 1.61 -24.60 8.76
CA LYS A 25 2.67 -23.63 9.01
C LYS A 25 2.25 -22.45 9.87
N LEU A 26 0.95 -22.23 10.06
CA LEU A 26 0.40 -21.32 11.06
C LEU A 26 -0.36 -22.13 12.11
N ILE A 27 0.02 -21.95 13.37
CA ILE A 27 -0.69 -22.51 14.51
C ILE A 27 -1.48 -21.35 15.16
N PRO A 28 -2.80 -21.45 15.29
CA PRO A 28 -3.58 -20.45 16.00
C PRO A 28 -3.12 -20.38 17.46
N VAL A 29 -2.96 -19.18 17.99
CA VAL A 29 -2.61 -18.98 19.40
C VAL A 29 -3.91 -19.03 20.20
N PRO A 30 -4.11 -20.04 21.07
CA PRO A 30 -5.34 -20.16 21.84
C PRO A 30 -5.52 -18.94 22.77
N PHE A 31 -6.77 -18.52 22.99
CA PHE A 31 -7.18 -17.37 23.83
C PHE A 31 -6.86 -15.96 23.30
N ARG A 32 -6.53 -15.80 22.02
CA ARG A 32 -6.29 -14.48 21.39
C ARG A 32 -7.44 -13.98 20.50
N CYS A 33 -8.65 -14.41 20.80
CA CYS A 33 -9.82 -14.16 19.96
C CYS A 33 -10.36 -12.74 20.22
N MET A 34 -10.94 -12.12 19.19
CA MET A 34 -11.51 -10.76 19.23
C MET A 34 -10.54 -9.57 19.44
N ARG A 35 -9.25 -9.73 19.12
CA ARG A 35 -8.28 -8.63 19.21
C ARG A 35 -7.85 -8.07 17.87
N ALA A 36 -7.81 -6.75 17.77
CA ALA A 36 -7.27 -6.07 16.61
C ALA A 36 -5.74 -6.21 16.56
N VAL A 37 -5.15 -5.96 15.40
CA VAL A 37 -3.69 -5.93 15.23
C VAL A 37 -3.00 -4.95 16.18
N SER A 38 -3.69 -3.87 16.59
CA SER A 38 -3.17 -2.90 17.56
C SER A 38 -2.88 -3.48 18.95
N ASP A 39 -3.48 -4.60 19.31
CA ASP A 39 -3.44 -5.14 20.69
C ASP A 39 -2.43 -6.29 20.85
N LEU A 40 -1.42 -6.31 19.96
CA LEU A 40 -0.40 -7.37 19.89
C LEU A 40 0.43 -7.50 21.18
N ASP A 41 0.60 -6.43 21.96
CA ASP A 41 1.50 -6.41 23.14
C ASP A 41 0.80 -6.70 24.48
N VAL A 42 -0.53 -6.78 24.52
CA VAL A 42 -1.28 -7.01 25.77
C VAL A 42 -1.50 -8.52 25.95
N LEU A 43 -1.10 -9.11 27.07
CA LEU A 43 -1.10 -10.57 27.28
C LEU A 43 -2.35 -11.13 28.00
N VAL A 44 -3.39 -10.32 28.24
CA VAL A 44 -4.45 -10.67 29.21
C VAL A 44 -5.82 -10.87 28.56
N GLY A 45 -6.16 -12.12 28.24
CA GLY A 45 -7.54 -12.61 28.11
C GLY A 45 -8.36 -12.16 26.88
N PRO A 46 -9.57 -12.74 26.72
CA PRO A 46 -10.48 -12.46 25.62
C PRO A 46 -11.00 -11.01 25.68
N ALA A 47 -10.95 -10.31 24.56
CA ALA A 47 -11.40 -8.92 24.48
C ALA A 47 -12.89 -8.84 24.10
N LYS A 48 -13.62 -7.94 24.76
CA LYS A 48 -15.02 -7.65 24.41
C LYS A 48 -15.08 -6.96 23.03
N PRO A 49 -16.03 -7.30 22.14
CA PRO A 49 -16.14 -6.65 20.85
C PRO A 49 -16.33 -5.13 21.02
N SER A 50 -15.53 -4.35 20.31
CA SER A 50 -15.62 -2.88 20.28
C SER A 50 -16.42 -2.43 19.07
N ASP A 51 -17.35 -1.49 19.27
CA ASP A 51 -18.21 -0.93 18.21
C ASP A 51 -17.42 -0.13 17.15
N THR A 52 -16.25 0.37 17.55
CA THR A 52 -15.31 1.09 16.69
C THR A 52 -13.93 0.46 16.78
N GLN A 53 -13.37 0.10 15.62
CA GLN A 53 -12.04 -0.48 15.52
C GLN A 53 -10.99 0.59 15.21
N PRO A 54 -9.73 0.41 15.61
CA PRO A 54 -8.67 1.36 15.33
C PRO A 54 -8.47 1.52 13.82
N SER A 55 -8.22 2.77 13.40
CA SER A 55 -7.90 3.07 12.00
C SER A 55 -6.58 2.42 11.59
N ALA A 56 -6.41 2.22 10.28
CA ALA A 56 -5.20 1.62 9.70
C ALA A 56 -3.93 2.36 10.16
N TRP A 57 -4.05 3.68 10.33
CA TRP A 57 -3.02 4.55 10.91
C TRP A 57 -2.53 4.12 12.30
N HIS A 58 -3.44 3.72 13.18
CA HIS A 58 -3.12 3.30 14.55
C HIS A 58 -2.73 1.82 14.63
N ALA A 59 -3.29 0.98 13.76
CA ALA A 59 -3.06 -0.45 13.78
C ALA A 59 -1.70 -0.86 13.18
N HIS A 60 -1.16 -0.11 12.20
CA HIS A 60 0.06 -0.52 11.50
C HIS A 60 1.10 0.59 11.40
N PRO A 61 2.25 0.49 12.11
CA PRO A 61 3.27 1.53 12.11
C PRO A 61 3.91 1.73 10.73
N SER A 62 3.89 0.72 9.84
CA SER A 62 4.40 0.86 8.48
C SER A 62 3.51 1.74 7.60
N ILE A 63 2.19 1.74 7.79
CA ILE A 63 1.27 2.62 7.04
C ILE A 63 1.59 4.08 7.36
N ARG A 64 1.81 4.39 8.64
CA ARG A 64 2.25 5.72 9.09
C ARG A 64 3.57 6.14 8.45
N LYS A 65 4.56 5.24 8.39
CA LYS A 65 5.86 5.52 7.74
C LYS A 65 5.69 5.85 6.25
N VAL A 66 4.84 5.09 5.54
CA VAL A 66 4.57 5.34 4.12
C VAL A 66 3.89 6.70 3.93
N ILE A 67 2.87 7.04 4.71
CA ILE A 67 2.21 8.35 4.59
C ILE A 67 3.16 9.49 4.93
N MET A 68 3.99 9.35 5.98
CA MET A 68 5.05 10.32 6.29
C MET A 68 6.03 10.46 5.13
N SER A 69 6.39 9.37 4.43
CA SER A 69 7.25 9.44 3.25
C SER A 69 6.58 10.14 2.06
N LEU A 70 5.26 9.94 1.84
CA LEU A 70 4.51 10.67 0.81
C LEU A 70 4.50 12.18 1.10
N TRP A 71 4.25 12.59 2.34
CA TRP A 71 4.33 13.99 2.74
C TRP A 71 5.75 14.56 2.63
N GLY A 72 6.76 13.77 2.98
CA GLY A 72 8.17 14.13 2.77
C GLY A 72 8.49 14.34 1.28
N LEU A 73 7.91 13.51 0.42
CA LEU A 73 8.05 13.64 -1.04
C LEU A 73 7.36 14.91 -1.55
N VAL A 74 6.15 15.21 -1.10
CA VAL A 74 5.47 16.49 -1.40
C VAL A 74 6.34 17.67 -1.00
N ALA A 75 6.90 17.67 0.22
CA ALA A 75 7.77 18.74 0.69
C ALA A 75 9.06 18.87 -0.15
N ALA A 76 9.65 17.75 -0.55
CA ALA A 76 10.84 17.73 -1.40
C ALA A 76 10.55 18.30 -2.80
N TYR A 77 9.44 17.91 -3.42
CA TYR A 77 9.02 18.44 -4.72
C TYR A 77 8.60 19.91 -4.64
N ALA A 78 7.95 20.34 -3.56
CA ALA A 78 7.65 21.75 -3.32
C ALA A 78 8.94 22.58 -3.20
N GLY A 79 9.92 22.10 -2.42
CA GLY A 79 11.23 22.75 -2.30
C GLY A 79 11.98 22.81 -3.64
N TRP A 80 11.90 21.75 -4.44
CA TRP A 80 12.46 21.75 -5.80
C TRP A 80 11.75 22.78 -6.70
N ALA A 81 10.41 22.87 -6.63
CA ALA A 81 9.62 23.83 -7.39
C ALA A 81 9.95 25.29 -7.04
N THR A 82 10.16 25.59 -5.76
CA THR A 82 10.54 26.94 -5.30
C THR A 82 11.96 27.31 -5.73
N LEU A 83 12.91 26.38 -5.60
CA LEU A 83 14.29 26.59 -6.08
C LEU A 83 14.31 26.85 -7.60
N ALA A 84 13.45 26.17 -8.35
CA ALA A 84 13.32 26.39 -9.78
C ALA A 84 12.72 27.77 -10.15
N ILE A 85 11.85 28.34 -9.31
CA ILE A 85 11.32 29.71 -9.49
C ILE A 85 12.39 30.77 -9.27
N ASP A 86 13.21 30.62 -8.22
CA ASP A 86 14.22 31.61 -7.84
C ASP A 86 15.26 31.88 -8.95
N HIS A 87 15.37 30.95 -9.91
CA HIS A 87 16.20 31.11 -11.11
C HIS A 87 15.58 31.98 -12.22
N PHE A 88 14.39 32.59 -12.01
CA PHE A 88 13.66 33.48 -12.96
C PHE A 88 13.51 32.94 -14.40
N SER A 89 13.66 31.63 -14.58
CA SER A 89 13.62 30.96 -15.89
C SER A 89 12.44 29.99 -15.93
N ASN A 90 11.85 29.84 -17.12
CA ASN A 90 10.79 28.87 -17.38
C ASN A 90 11.28 27.41 -17.27
N ALA A 91 12.60 27.20 -17.28
CA ALA A 91 13.24 25.93 -17.02
C ALA A 91 14.62 26.10 -16.37
N VAL A 92 14.94 25.22 -15.43
CA VAL A 92 16.32 25.05 -14.96
C VAL A 92 17.01 24.08 -15.90
N ILE A 93 18.18 24.48 -16.41
CA ILE A 93 18.97 23.67 -17.33
C ILE A 93 20.31 23.42 -16.67
N TYR A 94 20.68 22.16 -16.51
CA TYR A 94 22.03 21.77 -16.15
C TYR A 94 22.52 20.68 -17.08
N GLY A 95 23.80 20.74 -17.42
CA GLY A 95 24.43 19.81 -18.34
C GLY A 95 25.46 18.93 -17.65
N MET A 96 25.53 17.68 -18.07
CA MET A 96 26.68 16.81 -17.78
C MET A 96 27.57 16.71 -19.02
N PRO A 97 28.87 17.00 -18.91
CA PRO A 97 29.79 16.89 -20.04
C PRO A 97 29.96 15.41 -20.43
N LEU A 98 29.95 15.11 -21.73
CA LEU A 98 30.31 13.80 -22.28
C LEU A 98 31.84 13.67 -22.46
N SER A 99 32.65 14.54 -21.86
CA SER A 99 34.10 14.53 -22.05
C SER A 99 34.77 13.44 -21.23
N GLY A 100 35.22 12.37 -21.89
CA GLY A 100 36.07 11.33 -21.33
C GLY A 100 35.60 9.91 -21.69
N ASN A 101 36.51 8.94 -21.63
CA ASN A 101 36.23 7.51 -21.86
C ASN A 101 35.48 6.83 -20.69
N GLY A 102 34.91 7.61 -19.76
CA GLY A 102 34.18 7.09 -18.60
C GLY A 102 32.72 6.75 -18.93
N PRO A 103 32.04 5.94 -18.10
CA PRO A 103 30.66 5.52 -18.34
C PRO A 103 29.67 6.65 -17.98
N TRP A 104 29.64 7.72 -18.76
CA TRP A 104 28.74 8.88 -18.60
C TRP A 104 27.26 8.51 -18.52
N TRP A 105 26.87 7.39 -19.14
CA TRP A 105 25.51 6.84 -19.07
C TRP A 105 25.15 6.41 -17.64
N ILE A 106 26.12 5.97 -16.81
CA ILE A 106 25.89 5.66 -15.39
C ILE A 106 25.53 6.94 -14.63
N LEU A 107 26.22 8.04 -14.91
CA LEU A 107 25.92 9.32 -14.27
C LEU A 107 24.52 9.83 -14.65
N CYS A 108 24.13 9.68 -15.91
CA CYS A 108 22.79 10.02 -16.38
C CYS A 108 21.72 9.15 -15.71
N LEU A 109 21.92 7.82 -15.67
CA LEU A 109 21.01 6.89 -14.99
C LEU A 109 20.92 7.15 -13.49
N ALA A 110 22.06 7.41 -12.83
CA ALA A 110 22.09 7.74 -11.41
C ALA A 110 21.34 9.03 -11.11
N ASN A 111 21.41 10.04 -12.00
CA ASN A 111 20.61 11.26 -11.87
C ASN A 111 19.12 11.00 -12.00
N VAL A 112 18.69 10.30 -13.07
CA VAL A 112 17.28 9.95 -13.27
C VAL A 112 16.77 9.13 -12.09
N ALA A 113 17.53 8.13 -11.64
CA ALA A 113 17.19 7.32 -10.48
C ALA A 113 17.10 8.14 -9.18
N GLY A 114 17.94 9.18 -9.03
CA GLY A 114 17.88 10.08 -7.89
C GLY A 114 16.58 10.90 -7.81
N PHE A 115 16.04 11.34 -8.95
CA PHE A 115 14.80 12.11 -9.01
C PHE A 115 13.54 11.23 -9.09
N GLN A 116 13.55 10.21 -9.95
CA GLN A 116 12.42 9.32 -10.19
C GLN A 116 12.29 8.23 -9.11
N GLY A 117 13.42 7.73 -8.59
CA GLY A 117 13.44 6.61 -7.64
C GLY A 117 12.58 6.85 -6.39
N PRO A 118 12.74 7.99 -5.67
CA PRO A 118 11.91 8.30 -4.51
C PRO A 118 10.41 8.38 -4.85
N LEU A 119 10.07 8.92 -6.03
CA LEU A 119 8.70 9.04 -6.52
C LEU A 119 8.08 7.67 -6.73
N THR A 120 8.69 6.85 -7.58
CA THR A 120 8.22 5.50 -7.91
C THR A 120 8.16 4.62 -6.66
N PHE A 121 9.14 4.73 -5.75
CA PHE A 121 9.12 4.01 -4.48
C PHE A 121 7.93 4.42 -3.59
N GLY A 122 7.66 5.72 -3.46
CA GLY A 122 6.51 6.23 -2.70
C GLY A 122 5.18 5.77 -3.27
N LEU A 123 5.04 5.78 -4.61
CA LEU A 123 3.86 5.30 -5.31
C LEU A 123 3.66 3.79 -5.08
N HIS A 124 4.68 2.95 -5.23
CA HIS A 124 4.55 1.51 -4.95
C HIS A 124 4.27 1.20 -3.48
N CYS A 125 4.82 1.97 -2.54
CA CYS A 125 4.45 1.81 -1.14
C CYS A 125 2.97 2.10 -0.89
N SER A 126 2.36 2.99 -1.67
CA SER A 126 0.93 3.29 -1.59
C SER A 126 0.07 2.14 -2.10
N GLU A 127 0.53 1.39 -3.10
CA GLU A 127 -0.12 0.17 -3.61
C GLU A 127 -0.31 -0.86 -2.48
N LEU A 128 0.72 -1.04 -1.64
CA LEU A 128 0.66 -1.91 -0.46
C LEU A 128 -0.41 -1.44 0.55
N ILE A 129 -0.61 -0.13 0.71
CA ILE A 129 -1.67 0.42 1.57
C ILE A 129 -3.04 0.07 0.99
N VAL A 130 -3.21 0.20 -0.33
CA VAL A 130 -4.47 -0.15 -1.03
C VAL A 130 -4.79 -1.63 -0.83
N ASP A 131 -3.80 -2.50 -1.00
CA ASP A 131 -3.97 -3.94 -0.80
C ASP A 131 -4.41 -4.27 0.64
N VAL A 132 -3.76 -3.66 1.64
CA VAL A 132 -4.13 -3.86 3.05
C VAL A 132 -5.56 -3.38 3.35
N ILE A 133 -5.97 -2.25 2.78
CA ILE A 133 -7.34 -1.72 2.95
C ILE A 133 -8.35 -2.62 2.21
N ARG A 134 -7.99 -3.12 1.03
CA ARG A 134 -8.81 -4.05 0.26
C ARG A 134 -9.06 -5.33 1.05
N ASP A 135 -7.99 -5.91 1.61
CA ASP A 135 -8.06 -7.14 2.40
C ASP A 135 -8.91 -6.94 3.66
N GLU A 136 -8.80 -5.79 4.34
CA GLU A 136 -9.67 -5.45 5.48
C GLU A 136 -11.14 -5.26 5.08
N ARG A 137 -11.42 -4.66 3.91
CA ARG A 137 -12.82 -4.57 3.41
C ARG A 137 -13.38 -5.94 3.10
N HIS A 138 -12.58 -6.81 2.51
CA HIS A 138 -12.98 -8.18 2.22
C HIS A 138 -13.26 -8.95 3.51
N TRP A 139 -12.39 -8.81 4.52
CA TRP A 139 -12.60 -9.38 5.85
C TRP A 139 -13.96 -9.01 6.44
N ARG A 140 -14.38 -7.75 6.28
CA ARG A 140 -15.64 -7.24 6.84
C ARG A 140 -16.89 -7.82 6.22
N CYS A 141 -16.80 -8.38 5.01
CA CYS A 141 -17.91 -9.11 4.40
C CYS A 141 -18.34 -10.34 5.22
N ALA A 142 -17.48 -10.86 6.11
CA ALA A 142 -17.85 -11.96 7.01
C ALA A 142 -18.95 -11.58 8.02
N SER A 143 -19.08 -10.30 8.36
CA SER A 143 -20.16 -9.79 9.23
C SER A 143 -21.46 -9.48 8.48
N GLY A 144 -21.44 -9.50 7.15
CA GLY A 144 -22.60 -9.22 6.31
C GLY A 144 -23.51 -10.43 6.10
N THR A 145 -24.73 -10.18 5.60
CA THR A 145 -25.74 -11.21 5.30
C THR A 145 -25.34 -12.23 4.23
N LYS A 146 -24.29 -11.91 3.44
CA LYS A 146 -23.76 -12.79 2.39
C LYS A 146 -22.63 -13.70 2.88
N GLY A 147 -22.05 -13.41 4.06
CA GLY A 147 -20.82 -14.04 4.55
C GLY A 147 -19.61 -13.75 3.66
N LEU A 148 -18.42 -14.12 4.14
CA LEU A 148 -17.16 -14.07 3.42
C LEU A 148 -16.98 -15.36 2.61
N LYS A 149 -17.10 -15.27 1.29
CA LYS A 149 -16.85 -16.42 0.40
C LYS A 149 -15.35 -16.55 0.13
N VAL A 150 -14.75 -17.65 0.57
CA VAL A 150 -13.31 -17.97 0.37
C VAL A 150 -13.03 -18.45 -1.07
N SER A 151 -14.07 -18.82 -1.80
CA SER A 151 -13.97 -19.34 -3.16
C SER A 151 -15.19 -18.91 -4.00
N ASP A 152 -14.89 -18.29 -5.15
CA ASP A 152 -15.68 -18.33 -6.39
C ASP A 152 -16.65 -17.21 -6.80
N GLU A 153 -16.66 -16.00 -6.21
CA GLU A 153 -17.45 -14.90 -6.82
C GLU A 153 -16.60 -13.73 -7.37
N PRO A 154 -16.49 -13.60 -8.71
CA PRO A 154 -15.59 -12.64 -9.34
C PRO A 154 -16.05 -11.19 -9.19
N VAL A 155 -17.33 -10.89 -8.95
CA VAL A 155 -17.85 -9.52 -9.14
C VAL A 155 -17.48 -8.55 -8.01
N GLU A 156 -17.47 -9.00 -6.76
CA GLU A 156 -17.07 -8.15 -5.62
C GLU A 156 -15.54 -8.02 -5.52
N PHE A 157 -14.82 -9.08 -5.92
CA PHE A 157 -13.38 -9.03 -6.20
C PHE A 157 -13.07 -8.06 -7.36
N ILE A 158 -13.90 -8.01 -8.40
CA ILE A 158 -13.78 -7.08 -9.54
C ILE A 158 -14.07 -5.64 -9.13
N ALA A 159 -15.05 -5.38 -8.27
CA ALA A 159 -15.35 -4.01 -7.82
C ALA A 159 -14.24 -3.45 -6.90
N LEU A 160 -13.65 -4.30 -6.07
CA LEU A 160 -12.48 -3.96 -5.25
C LEU A 160 -11.19 -3.93 -6.10
N SER A 161 -11.09 -4.75 -7.16
CA SER A 161 -10.01 -4.64 -8.15
C SER A 161 -10.12 -3.35 -8.94
N PHE A 162 -11.33 -2.87 -9.25
CA PHE A 162 -11.53 -1.62 -9.97
C PHE A 162 -10.96 -0.42 -9.21
N TRP A 163 -11.15 -0.36 -7.89
CA TRP A 163 -10.52 0.68 -7.07
C TRP A 163 -9.00 0.60 -7.07
N SER A 164 -8.43 -0.62 -7.09
CA SER A 164 -6.99 -0.84 -7.18
C SER A 164 -6.44 -0.49 -8.58
N MET A 165 -7.18 -0.83 -9.64
CA MET A 165 -6.82 -0.48 -11.02
C MET A 165 -6.82 1.04 -11.22
N PHE A 166 -7.85 1.73 -10.74
CA PHE A 166 -7.91 3.19 -10.82
C PHE A 166 -6.74 3.88 -10.10
N LEU A 167 -6.30 3.32 -8.96
CA LEU A 167 -5.14 3.85 -8.24
C LEU A 167 -3.82 3.55 -8.97
N ASN A 168 -3.71 2.41 -9.65
CA ASN A 168 -2.57 2.11 -10.52
C ASN A 168 -2.51 3.04 -11.74
N ASP A 169 -3.65 3.39 -12.32
CA ASP A 169 -3.74 4.37 -13.41
C ASP A 169 -3.24 5.75 -12.94
N ILE A 170 -3.65 6.19 -11.74
CA ILE A 170 -3.15 7.44 -11.15
C ILE A 170 -1.63 7.41 -10.91
N MET A 171 -1.09 6.29 -10.44
CA MET A 171 0.36 6.14 -10.25
C MET A 171 1.11 6.30 -11.58
N TYR A 172 0.60 5.67 -12.64
CA TYR A 172 1.15 5.80 -13.99
C TYR A 172 1.09 7.25 -14.50
N ASP A 173 -0.03 7.93 -14.28
CA ASP A 173 -0.19 9.34 -14.65
C ASP A 173 0.82 10.25 -13.91
N ILE A 174 1.08 10.00 -12.62
CA ILE A 174 2.06 10.75 -11.83
C ILE A 174 3.49 10.52 -12.36
N ASP A 175 3.87 9.28 -12.67
CA ASP A 175 5.18 8.97 -13.28
C ASP A 175 5.31 9.62 -14.68
N TRP A 176 4.23 9.65 -15.45
CA TRP A 176 4.21 10.35 -16.75
C TRP A 176 4.37 11.87 -16.59
N MET A 177 3.68 12.48 -15.62
CA MET A 177 3.85 13.90 -15.28
C MET A 177 5.29 14.22 -14.86
N PHE A 178 5.99 13.30 -14.19
CA PHE A 178 7.41 13.44 -13.92
C PHE A 178 8.26 13.49 -15.20
N GLY A 179 7.98 12.61 -16.17
CA GLY A 179 8.65 12.65 -17.49
C GLY A 179 8.42 13.95 -18.27
N LEU A 180 7.30 14.66 -18.03
CA LEU A 180 7.07 15.99 -18.58
C LEU A 180 7.86 17.08 -17.86
N ALA A 181 8.03 16.94 -16.55
CA ALA A 181 8.77 17.87 -15.72
C ALA A 181 10.29 17.76 -15.92
N PHE A 182 10.79 16.55 -16.15
CA PHE A 182 12.21 16.24 -16.29
C PHE A 182 12.50 15.61 -17.66
N LYS A 183 13.17 16.36 -18.54
CA LYS A 183 13.53 15.90 -19.89
C LYS A 183 15.04 15.92 -20.09
N SER A 184 15.59 14.91 -20.75
CA SER A 184 16.97 14.91 -21.20
C SER A 184 17.05 15.14 -22.71
N GLN A 185 18.01 15.95 -23.14
CA GLN A 185 18.30 16.16 -24.55
C GLN A 185 19.81 16.15 -24.76
N THR A 186 20.25 15.39 -25.75
CA THR A 186 21.65 15.44 -26.20
C THR A 186 21.87 16.73 -26.97
N GLY A 187 22.94 17.46 -26.63
CA GLY A 187 23.27 18.72 -27.29
C GLY A 187 24.69 19.16 -27.00
N THR A 188 25.00 20.39 -27.40
CA THR A 188 26.26 21.06 -27.07
C THR A 188 26.04 21.92 -25.82
N TYR A 189 26.71 21.57 -24.73
CA TYR A 189 26.71 22.34 -23.48
C TYR A 189 28.11 22.91 -23.25
N ALA A 190 28.23 24.22 -23.06
CA ALA A 190 29.52 24.90 -22.86
C ALA A 190 30.60 24.48 -23.90
N GLN A 191 30.23 24.45 -25.18
CA GLN A 191 31.08 24.06 -26.33
C GLN A 191 31.56 22.59 -26.35
N THR A 192 31.10 21.75 -25.42
CA THR A 192 31.39 20.30 -25.38
C THR A 192 30.12 19.52 -25.68
N LEU A 193 30.22 18.35 -26.34
CA LEU A 193 29.09 17.42 -26.42
C LEU A 193 28.67 17.03 -24.99
N GLY A 194 27.37 17.10 -24.70
CA GLY A 194 26.81 16.88 -23.38
C GLY A 194 25.37 16.39 -23.41
N VAL A 195 24.89 15.91 -22.27
CA VAL A 195 23.46 15.71 -22.03
C VAL A 195 22.96 16.87 -21.18
N ALA A 196 22.01 17.64 -21.72
CA ALA A 196 21.34 18.70 -21.01
C ALA A 196 20.03 18.17 -20.41
N PHE A 197 19.81 18.47 -19.14
CA PHE A 197 18.58 18.15 -18.44
C PHE A 197 17.75 19.43 -18.30
N TYR A 198 16.53 19.37 -18.82
CA TYR A 198 15.53 20.43 -18.75
C TYR A 198 14.54 20.10 -17.65
N MET A 199 14.47 20.98 -16.67
CA MET A 199 13.54 20.92 -15.56
C MET A 199 12.50 22.02 -15.74
N HIS A 200 11.31 21.68 -16.20
CA HIS A 200 10.25 22.66 -16.50
C HIS A 200 9.50 23.08 -15.24
N THR A 201 9.68 24.32 -14.81
CA THR A 201 9.17 24.85 -13.53
C THR A 201 7.65 24.67 -13.38
N ILE A 202 6.87 24.99 -14.42
CA ILE A 202 5.39 24.84 -14.39
C ILE A 202 4.97 23.38 -14.22
N GLN A 203 5.68 22.44 -14.87
CA GLN A 203 5.35 21.02 -14.79
C GLN A 203 5.73 20.43 -13.42
N ILE A 204 6.80 20.93 -12.79
CA ILE A 204 7.16 20.55 -11.41
C ILE A 204 6.05 21.00 -10.44
N TRP A 205 5.47 22.19 -10.62
CA TRP A 205 4.31 22.63 -9.82
C TRP A 205 3.08 21.75 -10.02
N ASN A 206 2.76 21.39 -11.27
CA ASN A 206 1.65 20.48 -11.56
C ASN A 206 1.86 19.12 -10.88
N LEU A 207 3.07 18.57 -10.96
CA LEU A 207 3.43 17.32 -10.29
C LEU A 207 3.33 17.43 -8.77
N CYS A 208 3.79 18.54 -8.18
CA CYS A 208 3.67 18.79 -6.74
C CYS A 208 2.20 18.85 -6.29
N ILE A 209 1.33 19.50 -7.07
CA ILE A 209 -0.11 19.57 -6.77
C ILE A 209 -0.73 18.16 -6.87
N ALA A 210 -0.41 17.40 -7.92
CA ALA A 210 -0.89 16.03 -8.07
C ALA A 210 -0.47 15.14 -6.89
N LEU A 211 0.79 15.23 -6.47
CA LEU A 211 1.33 14.53 -5.31
C LEU A 211 0.68 14.96 -4.00
N PHE A 212 0.39 16.25 -3.84
CA PHE A 212 -0.31 16.76 -2.66
C PHE A 212 -1.74 16.19 -2.57
N VAL A 213 -2.48 16.19 -3.67
CA VAL A 213 -3.83 15.59 -3.75
C VAL A 213 -3.76 14.10 -3.44
N PHE A 214 -2.79 13.39 -4.02
CA PHE A 214 -2.55 11.97 -3.77
C PHE A 214 -2.25 11.68 -2.28
N ALA A 215 -1.34 12.43 -1.67
CA ALA A 215 -1.01 12.30 -0.26
C ALA A 215 -2.21 12.61 0.65
N CYS A 216 -3.01 13.63 0.32
CA CYS A 216 -4.25 13.95 1.04
C CYS A 216 -5.24 12.79 0.96
N PHE A 217 -5.45 12.22 -0.23
CA PHE A 217 -6.33 11.08 -0.42
C PHE A 217 -5.92 9.90 0.47
N PHE A 218 -4.65 9.47 0.42
CA PHE A 218 -4.16 8.36 1.25
C PHE A 218 -4.22 8.65 2.75
N THR A 219 -3.94 9.90 3.14
CA THR A 219 -4.08 10.33 4.54
C THR A 219 -5.52 10.18 5.00
N LEU A 220 -6.49 10.72 4.25
CA LEU A 220 -7.91 10.62 4.57
C LEU A 220 -8.38 9.16 4.62
N VAL A 221 -7.98 8.34 3.64
CA VAL A 221 -8.34 6.93 3.60
C VAL A 221 -7.77 6.16 4.80
N SER A 222 -6.53 6.43 5.19
CA SER A 222 -5.88 5.76 6.34
C SER A 222 -6.46 6.15 7.70
N LEU A 223 -7.04 7.35 7.79
CA LEU A 223 -7.66 7.88 8.99
C LEU A 223 -9.12 7.41 9.15
N ARG A 224 -9.76 6.94 8.07
CA ARG A 224 -11.12 6.38 8.16
C ARG A 224 -11.12 5.18 9.09
N GLN A 225 -11.85 5.32 10.19
CA GLN A 225 -12.08 4.24 11.12
C GLN A 225 -13.12 3.30 10.55
N PRO A 226 -12.86 2.00 10.55
CA PRO A 226 -13.81 1.07 9.99
C PRO A 226 -14.83 0.65 11.06
N HIS A 227 -16.12 0.79 10.74
CA HIS A 227 -17.23 0.54 11.67
C HIS A 227 -17.62 -0.93 11.74
N GLY A 228 -17.99 -1.39 12.94
CA GLY A 228 -18.56 -2.72 13.16
C GLY A 228 -17.86 -3.52 14.26
N PRO A 229 -18.53 -4.54 14.81
CA PRO A 229 -18.06 -5.33 15.95
C PRO A 229 -16.92 -6.30 15.60
N GLN A 230 -16.62 -6.46 14.31
CA GLN A 230 -15.59 -7.36 13.82
C GLN A 230 -14.19 -6.74 14.00
N PRO A 231 -13.24 -7.45 14.64
CA PRO A 231 -11.89 -6.94 14.91
C PRO A 231 -11.09 -6.73 13.63
N ALA A 232 -10.35 -5.62 13.57
CA ALA A 232 -9.57 -5.27 12.40
C ALA A 232 -8.30 -6.12 12.27
N ALA A 233 -8.14 -6.77 11.12
CA ALA A 233 -7.05 -7.70 10.83
C ALA A 233 -5.97 -7.09 9.92
N TYR A 234 -6.32 -6.13 9.04
CA TYR A 234 -5.40 -5.40 8.16
C TYR A 234 -4.32 -6.28 7.48
N GLY A 235 -4.70 -7.48 7.03
CA GLY A 235 -3.80 -8.41 6.35
C GLY A 235 -2.79 -9.16 7.23
N HIS A 236 -2.84 -9.02 8.56
CA HIS A 236 -1.95 -9.74 9.47
C HIS A 236 -2.36 -11.22 9.60
N LEU A 237 -1.60 -12.11 8.96
CA LEU A 237 -1.89 -13.55 8.84
C LEU A 237 -2.14 -14.23 10.19
N GLN A 238 -1.32 -13.92 11.21
CA GLN A 238 -1.46 -14.53 12.52
C GLN A 238 -2.71 -14.04 13.25
N THR A 239 -3.10 -12.77 13.06
CA THR A 239 -4.34 -12.25 13.64
C THR A 239 -5.53 -12.90 12.96
N LEU A 240 -5.47 -13.06 11.64
CA LEU A 240 -6.52 -13.75 10.89
C LEU A 240 -6.67 -15.22 11.31
N ALA A 241 -5.57 -15.94 11.47
CA ALA A 241 -5.58 -17.32 11.95
C ALA A 241 -6.11 -17.47 13.39
N ASN A 242 -5.99 -16.43 14.23
CA ASN A 242 -6.56 -16.44 15.58
C ASN A 242 -8.07 -16.10 15.59
N LEU A 243 -8.58 -15.48 14.53
CA LEU A 243 -9.97 -15.04 14.39
C LEU A 243 -10.83 -16.06 13.63
N VAL A 244 -10.22 -16.83 12.73
CA VAL A 244 -10.88 -17.89 11.96
C VAL A 244 -10.65 -19.23 12.65
N ASP A 245 -11.73 -19.84 13.13
CA ASP A 245 -11.72 -21.14 13.80
C ASP A 245 -11.82 -22.29 12.78
N GLU A 246 -12.71 -22.15 11.79
CA GLU A 246 -12.89 -23.13 10.72
C GLU A 246 -12.83 -22.44 9.34
N TRP A 247 -11.94 -22.90 8.47
CA TRP A 247 -11.88 -22.44 7.09
C TRP A 247 -12.93 -23.16 6.24
N SER A 248 -14.05 -22.49 5.98
CA SER A 248 -15.14 -22.97 5.12
C SER A 248 -15.27 -22.11 3.85
N PRO A 249 -15.86 -22.63 2.74
CA PRO A 249 -16.01 -21.88 1.49
C PRO A 249 -16.85 -20.60 1.66
N VAL A 250 -17.73 -20.56 2.67
CA VAL A 250 -18.39 -19.34 3.14
C VAL A 250 -18.21 -19.25 4.65
N MET A 251 -17.67 -18.13 5.14
CA MET A 251 -17.38 -17.87 6.55
C MET A 251 -18.24 -16.73 7.07
N TRP A 252 -18.77 -16.88 8.27
CA TRP A 252 -19.63 -15.88 8.90
C TRP A 252 -19.02 -15.50 10.25
N TRP A 253 -19.11 -14.22 10.60
CA TRP A 253 -18.68 -13.70 11.89
C TRP A 253 -19.83 -13.80 12.88
N GLY A 254 -19.64 -14.55 13.98
CA GLY A 254 -20.69 -14.73 14.98
C GLY A 254 -20.27 -15.56 16.18
N HIS A 255 -21.26 -15.90 17.01
CA HIS A 255 -21.13 -16.82 18.13
C HIS A 255 -21.65 -18.19 17.70
N LYS A 256 -20.88 -19.26 17.94
CA LYS A 256 -21.38 -20.64 17.80
C LYS A 256 -22.14 -21.02 19.07
N GLU A 257 -23.15 -21.88 18.97
CA GLU A 257 -23.89 -22.40 20.14
C GLU A 257 -23.04 -23.33 21.02
N ASP A 258 -21.85 -23.71 20.54
CA ASP A 258 -20.84 -24.42 21.32
C ASP A 258 -20.36 -23.52 22.48
N GLU A 259 -20.18 -24.10 23.67
CA GLU A 259 -19.93 -23.47 25.00
C GLU A 259 -18.73 -22.49 25.11
N ILE A 260 -18.14 -22.03 24.00
CA ILE A 260 -17.03 -21.09 23.93
C ILE A 260 -17.59 -19.65 23.94
N PRO A 261 -17.35 -18.84 24.99
CA PRO A 261 -18.02 -17.55 25.20
C PRO A 261 -17.53 -16.39 24.30
N TYR A 262 -16.92 -16.69 23.15
CA TYR A 262 -16.24 -15.70 22.29
C TYR A 262 -16.75 -15.78 20.83
N CYS A 263 -16.67 -14.67 20.09
CA CYS A 263 -17.03 -14.64 18.67
C CYS A 263 -15.84 -15.03 17.79
N HIS A 264 -16.13 -15.81 16.75
CA HIS A 264 -15.15 -16.31 15.78
C HIS A 264 -15.73 -16.27 14.37
N ALA A 265 -14.85 -16.30 13.36
CA ALA A 265 -15.26 -16.57 11.98
C ALA A 265 -15.19 -18.07 11.70
N GLY A 266 -16.24 -18.61 11.08
CA GLY A 266 -16.27 -20.00 10.64
C GLY A 266 -17.58 -20.37 9.96
N ARG A 267 -17.84 -21.67 9.83
CA ARG A 267 -19.13 -22.18 9.35
C ARG A 267 -20.21 -21.91 10.40
N VAL A 268 -21.38 -21.42 9.97
CA VAL A 268 -22.57 -21.39 10.83
C VAL A 268 -23.09 -22.81 10.96
N PHE A 269 -23.09 -23.36 12.18
CA PHE A 269 -23.93 -24.52 12.49
C PHE A 269 -25.32 -23.97 12.78
N VAL A 270 -26.28 -24.37 11.94
CA VAL A 270 -27.72 -24.20 12.20
C VAL A 270 -28.17 -25.41 12.99
#